data_AF-A0A951K9U8-F1
#
_entry.id   AF-A0A951K9U8-F1
#
_cell.length_a   1.000
_cell.length_b   1.000
_cell.length_c   1.000
_cell.angle_alpha   90.00
_cell.angle_beta   90.00
_cell.angle_gamma   90.00
#
_symmetry.space_group_name_H-M   'P 1'
#
loop_
_entity.id
_entity.type
_entity.pdbx_description
1 polymer ?
#
loop_
_entity_poly.entity_id
_entity_poly.type
_entity_poly.pdbx_seq_one_letter_code
_entity_poly.pdbx_strand_id
1 'polypeptide(L)'
;LTIFFFGASLATNALSEQEANVNTAQSQAKAHTRTRAKATINVTSSEAKPYDETVRPALMELHINEKFTGDIDGESTVRALQVQNGDKSARMISMQRFNGKLRGRPGTFVLQGQEIVENGKITATWVVVPGSGTGGLSGLRGEGGFAGAFGKGSEGTLDYWFE
;
A
#
# COMPACT_ATOMS: atom_id res chain seq x y z
N LEU A 1 67.67 6.14 22.05
CA LEU A 1 66.40 5.59 22.57
C LEU A 1 65.32 6.51 21.99
N THR A 2 64.48 6.17 21.01
CA THR A 2 63.62 4.98 20.82
C THR A 2 63.06 5.05 19.37
N ILE A 3 63.42 4.10 18.50
CA ILE A 3 62.58 3.06 17.83
C ILE A 3 61.68 3.55 16.67
N PHE A 4 61.93 2.93 15.50
CA PHE A 4 61.16 2.94 14.24
C PHE A 4 59.76 2.31 14.39
N PHE A 5 58.78 2.77 13.61
CA PHE A 5 57.81 1.88 12.95
C PHE A 5 57.46 2.41 11.55
N PHE A 6 57.95 1.71 10.52
CA PHE A 6 57.41 1.68 9.17
C PHE A 6 56.30 0.62 9.17
N GLY A 7 55.10 0.95 8.71
CA GLY A 7 53.99 -0.01 8.66
C GLY A 7 52.90 0.46 7.73
N ALA A 8 52.83 -0.18 6.56
CA ALA A 8 51.88 0.06 5.50
C ALA A 8 50.42 0.06 6.00
N SER A 9 49.66 1.10 5.64
CA SER A 9 48.20 1.06 5.61
C SER A 9 47.73 1.42 4.20
N LEU A 10 47.88 0.43 3.30
CA LEU A 10 47.36 0.45 1.93
C LEU A 10 46.63 -0.89 1.71
N ALA A 11 45.60 -1.17 2.50
CA ALA A 11 44.74 -2.33 2.26
C ALA A 11 43.33 -2.23 2.88
N THR A 12 43.03 -1.19 3.68
CA THR A 12 41.74 -1.11 4.37
C THR A 12 40.63 -0.42 3.57
N ASN A 13 40.96 0.40 2.57
CA ASN A 13 39.95 1.09 1.76
C ASN A 13 39.39 0.25 0.60
N ALA A 14 40.16 -0.71 0.09
CA ALA A 14 39.73 -1.49 -1.09
C ALA A 14 38.63 -2.51 -0.75
N LEU A 15 38.67 -3.11 0.44
CA LEU A 15 37.65 -4.06 0.89
C LEU A 15 36.33 -3.38 1.26
N SER A 16 36.38 -2.19 1.88
CA SER A 16 35.18 -1.39 2.20
C SER A 16 34.50 -0.83 0.94
N GLU A 17 35.28 -0.47 -0.08
CA GLU A 17 34.75 -0.03 -1.36
C GLU A 17 34.10 -1.18 -2.14
N GLN A 18 34.65 -2.40 -2.05
CA GLN A 18 34.05 -3.57 -2.69
C GLN A 18 32.73 -3.99 -2.03
N GLU A 19 32.63 -4.01 -0.70
CA GLU A 19 31.40 -4.34 0.03
C GLU A 19 30.31 -3.26 -0.15
N ALA A 20 30.68 -1.98 -0.16
CA ALA A 20 29.74 -0.89 -0.46
C ALA A 20 29.24 -0.95 -1.92
N ASN A 21 30.09 -1.35 -2.86
CA ASN A 21 29.73 -1.45 -4.27
C ASN A 21 28.85 -2.68 -4.57
N VAL A 22 29.03 -3.80 -3.84
CA VAL A 22 28.11 -4.95 -3.89
C VAL A 22 26.74 -4.58 -3.31
N ASN A 23 26.69 -3.83 -2.21
CA ASN A 23 25.44 -3.34 -1.63
C ASN A 23 24.73 -2.31 -2.53
N THR A 24 25.49 -1.47 -3.22
CA THR A 24 24.93 -0.46 -4.14
C THR A 24 24.43 -1.13 -5.44
N ALA A 25 25.14 -2.15 -5.94
CA ALA A 25 24.74 -2.95 -7.10
C ALA A 25 23.53 -3.87 -6.79
N GLN A 26 23.35 -4.32 -5.55
CA GLN A 26 22.12 -4.99 -5.10
C GLN A 26 20.96 -4.01 -4.84
N SER A 27 21.25 -2.75 -4.48
CA SER A 27 20.22 -1.70 -4.31
C SER A 27 19.66 -1.16 -5.63
N GLN A 28 20.31 -1.46 -6.76
CA GLN A 28 19.68 -1.43 -8.08
C GLN A 28 18.80 -2.67 -8.26
N ALA A 29 17.78 -2.80 -7.39
CA ALA A 29 16.65 -3.66 -7.68
C ALA A 29 16.16 -3.30 -9.09
N LYS A 30 16.11 -4.30 -9.98
CA LYS A 30 15.61 -4.18 -11.36
C LYS A 30 14.48 -3.14 -11.40
N ALA A 31 14.67 -2.06 -12.15
CA ALA A 31 13.58 -1.12 -12.40
C ALA A 31 12.48 -1.89 -13.14
N HIS A 32 11.48 -2.39 -12.41
CA HIS A 32 10.34 -3.04 -13.02
C HIS A 32 9.52 -1.97 -13.74
N THR A 33 9.24 -2.19 -15.03
CA THR A 33 8.33 -1.32 -15.79
C THR A 33 6.96 -1.33 -15.10
N ARG A 34 6.60 -0.19 -14.50
CA ARG A 34 5.31 -0.03 -13.84
C ARG A 34 4.21 0.14 -14.88
N THR A 35 3.10 -0.56 -14.66
CA THR A 35 1.88 -0.42 -15.46
C THR A 35 0.80 0.25 -14.63
N ARG A 36 0.10 1.24 -15.19
CA ARG A 36 -1.02 1.91 -14.52
C ARG A 36 -2.35 1.27 -14.91
N ALA A 37 -3.12 0.84 -13.90
CA ALA A 37 -4.52 0.45 -14.00
C ALA A 37 -5.43 1.53 -13.37
N LYS A 38 -6.64 1.68 -13.92
CA LYS A 38 -7.70 2.55 -13.39
C LYS A 38 -8.99 1.79 -13.14
N ALA A 39 -9.71 2.15 -12.09
CA ALA A 39 -11.03 1.60 -11.82
C ALA A 39 -11.97 2.62 -11.17
N THR A 40 -13.26 2.48 -11.44
CA THR A 40 -14.31 3.13 -10.65
C THR A 40 -14.63 2.24 -9.46
N ILE A 41 -14.68 2.84 -8.27
CA ILE A 41 -14.93 2.16 -7.00
C ILE A 41 -16.28 2.61 -6.45
N ASN A 42 -17.14 1.65 -6.14
CA ASN A 42 -18.44 1.88 -5.54
C ASN A 42 -18.57 1.08 -4.25
N VAL A 43 -18.92 1.74 -3.15
CA VAL A 43 -19.27 1.07 -1.90
C VAL A 43 -20.65 0.44 -2.04
N THR A 44 -20.75 -0.87 -1.81
CA THR A 44 -21.99 -1.64 -1.90
C THR A 44 -22.63 -1.88 -0.53
N SER A 45 -21.82 -1.96 0.53
CA SER A 45 -22.28 -1.97 1.92
C SER A 45 -21.23 -1.40 2.85
N SER A 46 -21.65 -0.82 3.97
CA SER A 46 -20.74 -0.31 5.00
C SER A 46 -21.39 -0.44 6.37
N GLU A 47 -20.65 -1.01 7.32
CA GLU A 47 -21.00 -1.07 8.74
C GLU A 47 -19.86 -0.53 9.58
N ALA A 48 -20.16 0.16 10.68
CA ALA A 48 -19.17 0.65 11.62
C ALA A 48 -19.59 0.27 13.05
N LYS A 49 -18.65 -0.23 13.84
CA LYS A 49 -18.86 -0.62 15.25
C LYS A 49 -17.75 -0.08 16.13
N PRO A 50 -18.04 0.47 17.31
CA PRO A 50 -16.98 0.88 18.24
C PRO A 50 -16.23 -0.37 18.74
N TYR A 51 -14.90 -0.25 18.88
CA TYR A 51 -14.08 -1.22 19.61
C TYR A 51 -13.44 -0.62 20.88
N ASP A 52 -13.38 0.72 20.96
CA ASP A 52 -13.09 1.46 22.19
C ASP A 52 -13.90 2.75 22.20
N GLU A 53 -14.80 2.89 23.18
CA GLU A 53 -15.59 4.10 23.41
C GLU A 53 -15.49 4.61 24.84
N THR A 54 -14.48 4.14 25.57
CA THR A 54 -14.25 4.49 26.99
C THR A 54 -13.94 5.98 27.16
N VAL A 55 -13.23 6.56 26.19
CA VAL A 55 -12.89 7.98 26.09
C VAL A 55 -13.13 8.44 24.65
N ARG A 56 -13.37 9.74 24.46
CA ARG A 56 -13.53 10.34 23.12
C ARG A 56 -12.18 10.81 22.57
N PRO A 57 -11.96 10.76 21.24
CA PRO A 57 -12.84 10.19 20.22
C PRO A 57 -12.91 8.66 20.31
N ALA A 58 -14.08 8.09 20.00
CA ALA A 58 -14.24 6.63 19.96
C ALA A 58 -13.44 6.04 18.79
N LEU A 59 -12.92 4.84 18.99
CA LEU A 59 -12.25 4.05 17.97
C LEU A 59 -13.23 3.05 17.37
N MET A 60 -13.32 3.04 16.05
CA MET A 60 -14.32 2.31 15.29
C MET A 60 -13.65 1.26 14.41
N GLU A 61 -14.25 0.08 14.28
CA GLU A 61 -13.95 -0.88 13.24
C GLU A 61 -15.02 -0.80 12.15
N LEU A 62 -14.59 -0.69 10.90
CA LEU A 62 -15.45 -0.61 9.72
C LEU A 62 -15.33 -1.87 8.88
N HIS A 63 -16.48 -2.37 8.41
CA HIS A 63 -16.59 -3.50 7.50
C HIS A 63 -17.27 -2.98 6.22
N ILE A 64 -16.55 -2.95 5.11
CA ILE A 64 -17.00 -2.33 3.87
C ILE A 64 -16.89 -3.34 2.73
N ASN A 65 -17.90 -3.39 1.87
CA ASN A 65 -17.81 -4.10 0.60
C ASN A 65 -17.79 -3.07 -0.53
N GLU A 66 -16.91 -3.32 -1.50
CA GLU A 66 -16.68 -2.44 -2.64
C GLU A 66 -16.72 -3.23 -3.94
N LYS A 67 -17.19 -2.59 -4.99
CA LYS A 67 -17.13 -3.09 -6.37
C LYS A 67 -16.24 -2.19 -7.21
N PHE A 68 -15.27 -2.80 -7.88
CA PHE A 68 -14.34 -2.17 -8.79
C PHE A 68 -14.75 -2.51 -10.23
N THR A 69 -14.72 -1.52 -11.11
CA THR A 69 -14.96 -1.71 -12.56
C THR A 69 -13.92 -0.95 -13.40
N GLY A 70 -13.43 -1.56 -14.48
CA GLY A 70 -12.41 -0.97 -15.36
C GLY A 70 -11.23 -1.92 -15.59
N ASP A 71 -9.99 -1.40 -15.52
CA ASP A 71 -8.78 -2.23 -15.57
C ASP A 71 -8.70 -3.18 -14.34
N ILE A 72 -9.32 -2.79 -13.23
CA ILE A 72 -9.49 -3.59 -12.01
C ILE A 72 -10.99 -3.91 -11.93
N ASP A 73 -11.36 -5.16 -12.15
CA ASP A 73 -12.76 -5.58 -12.24
C ASP A 73 -13.02 -6.73 -11.27
N GLY A 74 -13.85 -6.48 -10.25
CA GLY A 74 -14.08 -7.43 -9.17
C GLY A 74 -14.67 -6.80 -7.92
N GLU A 75 -14.62 -7.55 -6.84
CA GLU A 75 -15.17 -7.16 -5.55
C GLU A 75 -14.09 -7.15 -4.48
N SER A 76 -14.32 -6.35 -3.45
CA SER A 76 -13.38 -6.22 -2.36
C SER A 76 -14.06 -6.08 -1.01
N THR A 77 -13.59 -6.87 -0.04
CA THR A 77 -14.02 -6.74 1.36
C THR A 77 -12.90 -6.05 2.14
N VAL A 78 -13.26 -4.95 2.78
CA VAL A 78 -12.38 -4.08 3.55
C VAL A 78 -12.69 -4.23 5.04
N ARG A 79 -11.63 -4.30 5.84
CA ARG A 79 -11.67 -4.11 7.29
C ARG A 79 -10.79 -2.93 7.63
N ALA A 80 -11.33 -1.94 8.33
CA ALA A 80 -10.58 -0.73 8.67
C ALA A 80 -10.75 -0.36 10.15
N LEU A 81 -9.70 0.23 10.73
CA LEU A 81 -9.75 0.87 12.05
C LEU A 81 -9.74 2.38 11.84
N GLN A 82 -10.71 3.06 12.44
CA GLN A 82 -10.96 4.48 12.27
C GLN A 82 -10.95 5.22 13.60
N VAL A 83 -10.33 6.40 13.60
CA VAL A 83 -10.63 7.46 14.57
C VAL A 83 -11.38 8.58 13.85
N GLN A 84 -12.50 9.02 14.42
CA GLN A 84 -13.28 10.15 13.91
C GLN A 84 -13.41 11.24 14.98
N ASN A 85 -13.05 12.46 14.60
CA ASN A 85 -13.14 13.64 15.45
C ASN A 85 -14.54 14.25 15.41
N GLY A 86 -14.85 15.11 16.38
CA GLY A 86 -16.16 15.77 16.49
C GLY A 86 -16.52 16.67 15.29
N ASP A 87 -15.52 17.14 14.54
CA ASP A 87 -15.68 17.91 13.30
C ASP A 87 -15.88 17.03 12.05
N LYS A 88 -16.04 15.71 12.24
CA LYS A 88 -16.16 14.67 11.20
C LYS A 88 -14.88 14.40 10.39
N SER A 89 -13.75 15.03 10.72
CA SER A 89 -12.46 14.57 10.19
C SER A 89 -12.15 13.17 10.71
N ALA A 90 -11.48 12.36 9.90
CA ALA A 90 -11.16 11.00 10.27
C ALA A 90 -9.82 10.55 9.69
N ARG A 91 -9.25 9.53 10.34
CA ARG A 91 -8.12 8.76 9.86
C ARG A 91 -8.47 7.28 9.93
N MET A 92 -8.11 6.55 8.89
CA MET A 92 -8.33 5.13 8.79
C MET A 92 -7.06 4.41 8.35
N ILE A 93 -6.90 3.19 8.83
CA ILE A 93 -5.98 2.20 8.27
C ILE A 93 -6.80 0.97 7.90
N SER A 94 -6.48 0.33 6.79
CA SER A 94 -7.32 -0.73 6.24
C SER A 94 -6.51 -1.92 5.71
N MET A 95 -7.16 -3.08 5.75
CA MET A 95 -6.78 -4.28 5.00
C MET A 95 -7.94 -4.70 4.13
N GLN A 96 -7.67 -4.90 2.85
CA GLN A 96 -8.69 -5.09 1.83
C GLN A 96 -8.32 -6.26 0.93
N ARG A 97 -9.15 -7.31 0.91
CA ARG A 97 -8.96 -8.42 -0.03
C ARG A 97 -9.75 -8.15 -1.30
N PHE A 98 -9.04 -8.07 -2.42
CA PHE A 98 -9.64 -8.02 -3.75
C PHE A 98 -9.80 -9.43 -4.33
N ASN A 99 -10.91 -9.67 -5.02
CA ASN A 99 -11.14 -10.87 -5.81
C ASN A 99 -11.74 -10.50 -7.17
N GLY A 100 -11.04 -10.83 -8.25
CA GLY A 100 -11.48 -10.49 -9.60
C GLY A 100 -10.36 -10.59 -10.62
N LYS A 101 -10.28 -9.58 -11.49
CA LYS A 101 -9.32 -9.52 -12.59
C LYS A 101 -8.59 -8.17 -12.61
N LEU A 102 -7.27 -8.22 -12.83
CA LEU A 102 -6.45 -7.05 -13.18
C LEU A 102 -6.04 -7.17 -14.65
N ARG A 103 -6.59 -6.30 -15.50
CA ARG A 103 -6.43 -6.34 -16.97
C ARG A 103 -6.62 -7.75 -17.53
N GLY A 104 -7.70 -8.39 -17.12
CA GLY A 104 -8.08 -9.74 -17.54
C GLY A 104 -7.37 -10.88 -16.80
N ARG A 105 -6.32 -10.63 -16.00
CA ARG A 105 -5.63 -11.66 -15.20
C ARG A 105 -6.43 -12.01 -13.95
N PRO A 106 -6.99 -13.23 -13.82
CA PRO A 106 -7.81 -13.60 -12.68
C PRO A 106 -6.94 -13.90 -11.46
N GLY A 107 -7.41 -13.48 -10.28
CA GLY A 107 -6.77 -13.80 -9.01
C GLY A 107 -7.31 -12.96 -7.87
N THR A 108 -6.66 -13.11 -6.72
CA THR A 108 -6.89 -12.29 -5.54
C THR A 108 -5.59 -11.61 -5.13
N PHE A 109 -5.70 -10.53 -4.36
CA PHE A 109 -4.57 -9.91 -3.65
C PHE A 109 -5.10 -9.13 -2.44
N VAL A 110 -4.20 -8.69 -1.57
CA VAL A 110 -4.53 -7.83 -0.43
C VAL A 110 -3.91 -6.46 -0.63
N LEU A 111 -4.71 -5.42 -0.44
CA LEU A 111 -4.28 -4.04 -0.28
C LEU A 111 -4.20 -3.69 1.20
N GLN A 112 -3.14 -2.98 1.59
CA GLN A 112 -3.07 -2.26 2.86
C GLN A 112 -3.28 -0.78 2.56
N GLY A 113 -4.28 -0.16 3.17
CA GLY A 113 -4.66 1.22 2.93
C GLY A 113 -4.45 2.16 4.12
N GLN A 114 -4.36 3.45 3.80
CA GLN A 114 -4.45 4.57 4.73
C GLN A 114 -5.38 5.61 4.13
N GLU A 115 -6.35 6.08 4.90
CA GLU A 115 -7.35 7.03 4.43
C GLU A 115 -7.48 8.24 5.36
N ILE A 116 -7.67 9.39 4.72
CA ILE A 116 -7.75 10.71 5.33
C ILE A 116 -9.10 11.30 4.92
N VAL A 117 -9.93 11.66 5.90
CA VAL A 117 -11.17 12.40 5.69
C VAL A 117 -11.02 13.80 6.25
N GLU A 118 -11.08 14.80 5.37
CA GLU A 118 -10.96 16.23 5.72
C GLU A 118 -11.80 17.07 4.76
N ASN A 119 -12.46 18.12 5.29
CA ASN A 119 -13.24 19.07 4.49
C ASN A 119 -14.28 18.40 3.57
N GLY A 120 -14.90 17.31 4.04
CA GLY A 120 -15.89 16.53 3.27
C GLY A 120 -15.32 15.73 2.10
N LYS A 121 -13.99 15.59 2.02
CA LYS A 121 -13.29 14.80 1.01
C LYS A 121 -12.58 13.64 1.67
N ILE A 122 -12.39 12.57 0.90
CA ILE A 122 -11.58 11.42 1.29
C ILE A 122 -10.39 11.29 0.33
N THR A 123 -9.22 11.02 0.88
CA THR A 123 -8.03 10.59 0.12
C THR A 123 -7.55 9.28 0.69
N ALA A 124 -7.32 8.30 -0.17
CA ALA A 124 -6.83 6.99 0.19
C ALA A 124 -5.54 6.70 -0.57
N THR A 125 -4.57 6.10 0.12
CA THR A 125 -3.38 5.51 -0.48
C THR A 125 -3.29 4.05 -0.07
N TRP A 126 -2.83 3.19 -0.97
CA TRP A 126 -2.65 1.78 -0.68
C TRP A 126 -1.40 1.19 -1.32
N VAL A 127 -0.99 0.05 -0.79
CA VAL A 127 0.03 -0.84 -1.36
C VAL A 127 -0.51 -2.25 -1.46
N VAL A 128 -0.11 -2.98 -2.50
CA VAL A 128 -0.32 -4.43 -2.57
C VAL A 128 0.61 -5.09 -1.55
N VAL A 129 0.06 -5.85 -0.62
CA VAL A 129 0.83 -6.61 0.35
C VAL A 129 1.68 -7.65 -0.40
N PRO A 130 3.02 -7.60 -0.29
CA PRO A 130 3.91 -8.56 -0.94
C PRO A 130 3.51 -10.02 -0.69
N GLY A 131 3.48 -10.83 -1.75
CA GLY A 131 3.14 -12.26 -1.65
C GLY A 131 1.65 -12.57 -1.44
N SER A 132 0.77 -11.56 -1.38
CA SER A 132 -0.68 -11.78 -1.22
C SER A 132 -1.40 -12.19 -2.51
N GLY A 133 -0.75 -11.98 -3.66
CA GLY A 133 -1.30 -12.29 -4.98
C GLY A 133 -1.49 -13.79 -5.22
N THR A 134 -2.62 -14.18 -5.84
CA THR A 134 -2.92 -15.58 -6.19
C THR A 134 -3.25 -15.74 -7.68
N GLY A 135 -3.22 -16.97 -8.18
CA GLY A 135 -3.58 -17.28 -9.56
C GLY A 135 -2.71 -16.51 -10.56
N GLY A 136 -3.34 -15.84 -11.53
CA GLY A 136 -2.66 -14.98 -12.51
C GLY A 136 -2.09 -13.68 -11.93
N LEU A 137 -2.31 -13.43 -10.63
CA LEU A 137 -1.80 -12.29 -9.87
C LEU A 137 -0.70 -12.68 -8.88
N SER A 138 -0.21 -13.92 -8.92
CA SER A 138 0.97 -14.32 -8.13
C SER A 138 2.18 -13.46 -8.48
N GLY A 139 2.93 -13.00 -7.47
CA GLY A 139 4.06 -12.07 -7.64
C GLY A 139 3.67 -10.59 -7.83
N LEU A 140 2.39 -10.25 -7.75
CA LEU A 140 1.93 -8.86 -7.88
C LEU A 140 2.53 -7.96 -6.80
N ARG A 141 2.98 -6.79 -7.24
CA ARG A 141 3.35 -5.63 -6.43
C ARG A 141 2.65 -4.40 -6.98
N GLY A 142 2.43 -3.41 -6.14
CA GLY A 142 1.90 -2.14 -6.62
C GLY A 142 1.55 -1.18 -5.50
N GLU A 143 1.29 0.06 -5.91
CA GLU A 143 0.87 1.16 -5.05
C GLU A 143 -0.15 2.01 -5.80
N GLY A 144 -0.97 2.73 -5.06
CA GLY A 144 -1.98 3.59 -5.68
C GLY A 144 -2.89 4.22 -4.65
N GLY A 145 -4.13 4.47 -5.05
CA GLY A 145 -5.10 5.14 -4.21
C GLY A 145 -6.21 5.79 -5.01
N PHE A 146 -7.02 6.58 -4.31
CA PHE A 146 -8.03 7.44 -4.91
C PHE A 146 -8.20 8.73 -4.12
N ALA A 147 -8.82 9.73 -4.75
CA ALA A 147 -9.36 10.90 -4.07
C ALA A 147 -10.82 11.08 -4.49
N GLY A 148 -11.70 11.33 -3.52
CA GLY A 148 -13.13 11.36 -3.75
C GLY A 148 -13.87 12.34 -2.84
N ALA A 149 -15.10 12.66 -3.25
CA ALA A 149 -16.10 13.30 -2.39
C ALA A 149 -17.18 12.28 -2.06
N PHE A 150 -17.69 12.31 -0.82
CA PHE A 150 -18.75 11.38 -0.40
C PHE A 150 -19.97 11.45 -1.32
N GLY A 151 -20.57 10.29 -1.61
CA GLY A 151 -21.76 10.16 -2.46
C GLY A 151 -21.50 10.13 -3.97
N LYS A 152 -20.24 10.12 -4.42
CA LYS A 152 -19.86 9.91 -5.81
C LYS A 152 -18.94 8.68 -5.92
N GLY A 153 -19.04 7.93 -7.03
CA GLY A 153 -18.06 6.90 -7.36
C GLY A 153 -16.66 7.51 -7.40
N SER A 154 -15.66 6.80 -6.85
CA SER A 154 -14.28 7.28 -6.80
C SER A 154 -13.45 6.64 -7.90
N GLU A 155 -12.60 7.43 -8.56
CA GLU A 155 -11.62 6.90 -9.52
C GLU A 155 -10.36 6.48 -8.77
N GLY A 156 -10.12 5.17 -8.70
CA GLY A 156 -8.93 4.57 -8.14
C GLY A 156 -7.87 4.24 -9.18
N THR A 157 -6.63 4.20 -8.72
CA THR A 157 -5.46 3.84 -9.54
C THR A 157 -4.62 2.77 -8.85
N LEU A 158 -3.94 1.96 -9.66
CA LEU A 158 -2.92 1.03 -9.21
C LEU A 158 -1.76 1.04 -10.20
N ASP A 159 -0.60 1.51 -9.75
CA ASP A 159 0.67 1.35 -10.44
C ASP A 159 1.31 0.03 -9.98
N TYR A 160 1.35 -0.96 -10.86
CA TYR A 160 1.72 -2.32 -10.52
C TYR A 160 2.83 -2.89 -11.39
N TRP A 161 3.49 -3.92 -10.86
CA TRP A 161 4.46 -4.76 -11.54
C TRP A 161 4.39 -6.18 -10.97
N PHE A 162 5.15 -7.09 -11.58
CA PHE A 162 5.29 -8.48 -11.13
C PHE A 162 6.77 -8.77 -10.85
N GLU A 163 7.02 -9.51 -9.76
CA GLU A 163 8.32 -10.10 -9.40
C GLU A 163 8.37 -11.59 -9.74
#